data_AF-K2AUS0-F1
#
_entry.id   AF-K2AUS0-F1
#
_cell.length_a   1.000
_cell.length_b   1.000
_cell.length_c   1.000
_cell.angle_alpha   90.00
_cell.angle_beta   90.00
_cell.angle_gamma   90.00
#
_symmetry.space_group_name_H-M   'P 1'
#
loop_
_entity.id
_entity.type
_entity.pdbx_description
1 polymer ?
#
loop_
_entity_poly.entity_id
_entity_poly.type
_entity_poly.pdbx_seq_one_letter_code
_entity_poly.pdbx_strand_id
1 'polypeptide(L)'
;MNFPFRYYVQLNVVLIFTCLMLTTNFAIAAKKTEKITKHQEIITLPHQRKVSIQIISIDKSPQFPLDLMGFSKVIIKDSRNNLLGSFKLDSPNVGFKIYTVQGMPTPLILFAKIDSIGASEGFYSVYPYTIVNNQLKLLHQPNKNEWNSSTYLSGFYIGKLPNNGGLGAIWWTYTYENNESRDDFHRYSINIYKWDGKMFFLSKSLRTKDKYSDDKNALKAYGFDVPDLSLDFSNISATR
;
A
#
# COMPACT_ATOMS: atom_id res chain seq x y z
N MET A 1 23.79 -60.86 40.92
CA MET A 1 24.11 -60.65 39.50
C MET A 1 23.97 -59.16 39.21
N ASN A 2 25.09 -58.44 39.14
CA ASN A 2 25.12 -57.01 38.89
C ASN A 2 25.12 -56.76 37.37
N PHE A 3 24.00 -56.29 36.84
CA PHE A 3 23.96 -55.77 35.46
C PHE A 3 24.73 -54.45 35.37
N PRO A 4 25.45 -54.17 34.28
CA PRO A 4 26.45 -53.11 34.27
C PRO A 4 25.77 -51.77 34.01
N PHE A 5 25.79 -50.91 35.04
CA PHE A 5 25.38 -49.51 35.02
C PHE A 5 25.97 -48.70 33.83
N ARG A 6 27.10 -49.14 33.28
CA ARG A 6 27.77 -48.53 32.12
C ARG A 6 26.94 -48.57 30.82
N TYR A 7 26.15 -49.63 30.56
CA TYR A 7 25.38 -49.73 29.32
C TYR A 7 24.19 -48.76 29.29
N TYR A 8 23.56 -48.51 30.44
CA TYR A 8 22.46 -47.55 30.53
C TYR A 8 22.94 -46.12 30.29
N VAL A 9 24.12 -45.73 30.79
CA VAL A 9 24.66 -44.39 30.57
C VAL A 9 24.99 -44.15 29.09
N GLN A 10 25.59 -45.13 28.41
CA GLN A 10 25.92 -44.99 26.99
C GLN A 10 24.68 -44.93 26.09
N LEU A 11 23.64 -45.74 26.38
CA LEU A 11 22.40 -45.72 25.60
C LEU A 11 21.68 -44.37 25.74
N ASN A 12 21.64 -43.80 26.95
CA ASN A 12 21.00 -42.50 27.21
C ASN A 12 21.74 -41.35 26.51
N VAL A 13 23.08 -41.36 26.49
CA VAL A 13 23.87 -40.32 25.80
C VAL A 13 23.63 -40.36 24.29
N VAL A 14 23.59 -41.55 23.70
CA VAL A 14 23.28 -41.70 22.27
C VAL A 14 21.86 -41.21 21.98
N LEU A 15 20.87 -41.57 22.81
CA LEU A 15 19.47 -41.14 22.65
C LEU A 15 19.31 -39.61 22.74
N ILE A 16 20.03 -38.98 23.69
CA ILE A 16 20.05 -37.52 23.85
C ILE A 16 20.67 -36.87 22.62
N PHE A 17 21.77 -37.42 22.10
CA PHE A 17 22.42 -36.90 20.89
C PHE A 17 21.55 -37.07 19.64
N THR A 18 20.86 -38.20 19.47
CA THR A 18 19.92 -38.37 18.35
C THR A 18 18.70 -37.46 18.48
N CYS A 19 18.15 -37.26 19.68
CA CYS A 19 17.09 -36.27 19.92
C CYS A 19 17.54 -34.83 19.63
N LEU A 20 18.78 -34.46 20.02
CA LEU A 20 19.36 -33.15 19.69
C LEU A 20 19.57 -32.97 18.18
N MET A 21 20.09 -33.99 17.49
CA MET A 21 20.28 -33.94 16.03
C MET A 21 18.96 -33.96 15.26
N LEU A 22 17.91 -34.63 15.78
CA LEU A 22 16.57 -34.59 15.20
C LEU A 22 15.95 -33.20 15.39
N THR A 23 16.05 -32.60 16.58
CA THR A 23 15.48 -31.26 16.85
C THR A 23 16.18 -30.15 16.07
N THR A 24 17.50 -30.21 15.86
CA THR A 24 18.20 -29.23 15.00
C THR A 24 17.84 -29.38 13.52
N ASN A 25 17.66 -30.61 13.02
CA ASN A 25 17.23 -30.83 11.64
C ASN A 25 15.77 -30.39 11.40
N PHE A 26 14.86 -30.57 12.37
CA PHE A 26 13.51 -30.02 12.29
C PHE A 26 13.49 -28.48 12.37
N ALA A 27 14.39 -27.87 13.16
CA ALA A 27 14.52 -26.41 13.23
C ALA A 27 15.07 -25.79 11.93
N ILE A 28 15.93 -26.51 11.19
CA ILE A 28 16.44 -26.08 9.88
C ILE A 28 15.42 -26.31 8.75
N ALA A 29 14.54 -27.31 8.89
CA ALA A 29 13.51 -27.64 7.89
C ALA A 29 12.24 -26.78 7.97
N ALA A 30 12.00 -26.05 9.07
CA ALA A 30 10.93 -25.06 9.16
C ALA A 30 11.34 -23.72 8.50
N LYS A 31 11.89 -23.77 7.29
CA LYS A 31 12.09 -22.57 6.48
C LYS A 31 10.70 -22.05 6.11
N LYS A 32 10.21 -21.08 6.88
CA LYS A 32 8.91 -20.41 6.71
C LYS A 32 8.64 -20.20 5.22
N THR A 33 7.58 -20.82 4.70
CA THR A 33 7.29 -20.84 3.27
C THR A 33 6.96 -19.42 2.79
N GLU A 34 7.78 -18.86 1.90
CA GLU A 34 7.47 -17.60 1.22
C GLU A 34 6.42 -17.87 0.14
N LYS A 35 5.34 -17.09 0.11
CA LYS A 35 4.32 -17.19 -0.93
C LYS A 35 4.56 -16.09 -1.96
N ILE A 36 4.79 -16.50 -3.21
CA ILE A 36 4.98 -15.56 -4.33
C ILE A 36 3.68 -15.48 -5.13
N THR A 37 3.10 -14.29 -5.19
CA THR A 37 1.92 -13.99 -6.01
C THR A 37 2.34 -13.09 -7.16
N LYS A 38 1.89 -13.40 -8.38
CA LYS A 38 2.14 -12.59 -9.57
C LYS A 38 0.81 -12.13 -10.15
N HIS A 39 0.66 -10.82 -10.30
CA HIS A 39 -0.44 -10.20 -11.00
C HIS A 39 0.10 -9.43 -12.20
N GLN A 40 -0.53 -9.56 -13.36
CA GLN A 40 -0.15 -8.84 -14.57
C GLN A 40 -1.38 -8.29 -15.26
N GLU A 41 -1.32 -7.01 -15.60
CA GLU A 41 -2.33 -6.35 -16.41
C GLU A 41 -1.68 -5.73 -17.64
N ILE A 42 -2.38 -5.78 -18.77
CA ILE A 42 -1.98 -5.10 -20.01
C ILE A 42 -2.98 -3.99 -20.26
N ILE A 43 -2.48 -2.76 -20.28
CA ILE A 43 -3.29 -1.57 -20.49
C ILE A 43 -3.02 -1.01 -21.88
N THR A 44 -4.07 -0.52 -22.54
CA THR A 44 -3.95 0.19 -23.81
C THR A 44 -4.07 1.68 -23.54
N LEU A 45 -3.01 2.42 -23.83
CA LEU A 45 -2.94 3.87 -23.67
C LEU A 45 -3.70 4.57 -24.80
N PRO A 46 -4.06 5.87 -24.66
CA PRO A 46 -4.82 6.61 -25.67
C PRO A 46 -4.23 6.59 -27.09
N HIS A 47 -2.91 6.47 -27.24
CA HIS A 47 -2.23 6.33 -28.54
C HIS A 47 -2.08 4.88 -29.00
N GLN A 48 -2.93 3.96 -28.52
CA GLN A 48 -2.87 2.51 -28.75
C GLN A 48 -1.57 1.83 -28.30
N ARG A 49 -0.68 2.56 -27.63
CA ARG A 49 0.52 2.00 -27.00
C ARG A 49 0.08 1.06 -25.88
N LYS A 50 0.51 -0.20 -25.94
CA LYS A 50 0.26 -1.16 -24.85
C LYS A 50 1.39 -1.13 -23.84
N VAL A 51 1.03 -1.14 -22.56
CA VAL A 51 1.96 -1.22 -21.43
C VAL A 51 1.55 -2.40 -20.56
N SER A 52 2.52 -3.21 -20.15
CA SER A 52 2.31 -4.28 -19.17
C SER A 52 2.74 -3.77 -17.80
N ILE A 53 1.86 -3.90 -16.81
CA ILE A 53 2.17 -3.67 -15.40
C ILE A 53 2.16 -5.03 -14.72
N GLN A 54 3.28 -5.40 -14.12
CA GLN A 54 3.47 -6.65 -13.37
C GLN A 54 3.71 -6.30 -11.90
N ILE A 55 2.92 -6.89 -11.02
CA ILE A 55 3.12 -6.84 -9.56
C ILE A 55 3.52 -8.24 -9.12
N ILE A 56 4.70 -8.34 -8.52
CA ILE A 56 5.21 -9.57 -7.91
C ILE A 56 5.23 -9.34 -6.40
N SER A 57 4.25 -9.90 -5.70
CA SER A 57 4.15 -9.85 -4.25
C SER A 57 4.81 -11.06 -3.62
N ILE A 58 5.69 -10.82 -2.66
CA ILE A 58 6.32 -11.85 -1.84
C ILE A 58 5.82 -11.65 -0.43
N ASP A 59 4.95 -12.56 -0.01
CA ASP A 59 4.40 -12.63 1.33
C ASP A 59 5.30 -13.53 2.19
N LYS A 60 5.73 -12.98 3.32
CA LYS A 60 6.51 -13.72 4.31
C LYS A 60 5.56 -14.08 5.43
N SER A 61 5.54 -15.36 5.80
CA SER A 61 4.67 -15.84 6.86
C SER A 61 4.78 -14.92 8.10
N PRO A 62 3.66 -14.33 8.54
CA PRO A 62 3.67 -13.29 9.55
C PRO A 62 4.10 -13.86 10.91
N GLN A 63 4.72 -13.02 11.76
CA GLN A 63 4.95 -13.38 13.16
C GLN A 63 3.69 -13.17 14.01
N PHE A 64 2.83 -12.23 13.61
CA PHE A 64 1.57 -11.89 14.27
C PHE A 64 0.43 -11.72 13.24
N PRO A 65 -0.84 -12.04 13.56
CA PRO A 65 -1.95 -12.03 12.59
C PRO A 65 -2.23 -10.70 11.87
N LEU A 66 -1.67 -9.60 12.37
CA LEU A 66 -1.86 -8.24 11.85
C LEU A 66 -0.60 -7.68 11.15
N ASP A 67 0.52 -8.40 11.21
CA ASP A 67 1.78 -7.95 10.61
C ASP A 67 1.83 -8.32 9.13
N LEU A 68 1.73 -7.30 8.28
CA LEU A 68 1.99 -7.45 6.85
C LEU A 68 3.50 -7.54 6.60
N MET A 69 4.06 -8.75 6.64
CA MET A 69 5.47 -8.97 6.31
C MET A 69 5.63 -9.35 4.84
N GLY A 70 6.45 -8.61 4.12
CA GLY A 70 6.70 -8.90 2.71
C GLY A 70 7.01 -7.67 1.90
N PHE A 71 7.02 -7.85 0.59
CA PHE A 71 7.16 -6.74 -0.35
C PHE A 71 6.53 -7.06 -1.70
N SER A 72 6.18 -6.01 -2.43
CA SER A 72 5.79 -6.09 -3.83
C SER A 72 6.84 -5.40 -4.69
N LYS A 73 7.22 -6.07 -5.77
CA LYS A 73 8.00 -5.46 -6.86
C LYS A 73 7.06 -5.15 -8.00
N VAL A 74 6.99 -3.88 -8.37
CA VAL A 74 6.27 -3.41 -9.55
C VAL A 74 7.24 -3.32 -10.72
N ILE A 75 6.87 -3.88 -11.87
CA ILE A 75 7.65 -3.86 -13.11
C ILE A 75 6.73 -3.38 -14.22
N ILE A 76 7.15 -2.36 -14.96
CA ILE A 76 6.36 -1.79 -16.05
C ILE A 76 7.15 -1.90 -17.35
N LYS A 77 6.52 -2.44 -18.38
CA LYS A 77 7.14 -2.69 -19.69
C LYS A 77 6.26 -2.21 -20.83
N ASP A 78 6.86 -1.86 -21.96
CA ASP A 78 6.11 -1.60 -23.19
C ASP A 78 5.72 -2.90 -23.93
N SER A 79 4.99 -2.76 -25.03
CA SER A 79 4.57 -3.87 -25.89
C SER A 79 5.72 -4.64 -26.56
N ARG A 80 6.94 -4.08 -26.55
CA ARG A 80 8.16 -4.71 -27.05
C ARG A 80 9.00 -5.32 -25.93
N ASN A 81 8.43 -5.41 -24.71
CA ASN A 81 9.07 -5.93 -23.51
C ASN A 81 10.26 -5.07 -23.01
N ASN A 82 10.39 -3.82 -23.46
CA ASN A 82 11.38 -2.88 -22.92
C ASN A 82 10.95 -2.44 -21.51
N LEU A 83 11.90 -2.43 -20.58
CA LEU A 83 11.65 -1.95 -19.21
C LEU A 83 11.45 -0.44 -19.22
N LEU A 84 10.27 0.02 -18.80
CA LEU A 84 9.95 1.43 -18.60
C LEU A 84 10.25 1.86 -17.15
N GLY A 85 10.22 0.93 -16.21
CA GLY A 85 10.61 1.20 -14.84
C GLY A 85 10.25 0.07 -13.89
N SER A 86 10.84 0.12 -12.70
CA SER A 86 10.48 -0.78 -11.61
C SER A 86 10.74 -0.12 -10.27
N PHE A 87 9.94 -0.44 -9.28
CA PHE A 87 10.13 -0.01 -7.90
C PHE A 87 9.66 -1.09 -6.93
N LYS A 88 10.07 -0.98 -5.68
CA LYS A 88 9.70 -1.90 -4.60
C LYS A 88 8.86 -1.15 -3.57
N LEU A 89 7.82 -1.82 -3.08
CA LEU A 89 7.01 -1.37 -1.96
C LEU A 89 7.12 -2.40 -0.84
N ASP A 90 7.38 -1.95 0.38
CA ASP A 90 7.51 -2.82 1.56
C ASP A 90 6.14 -3.23 2.13
N SER A 91 5.33 -3.84 1.27
CA SER A 91 4.11 -4.57 1.63
C SER A 91 3.77 -5.51 0.48
N PRO A 92 3.26 -6.72 0.75
CA PRO A 92 2.80 -7.64 -0.29
C PRO A 92 1.42 -7.24 -0.87
N ASN A 93 0.69 -6.33 -0.22
CA ASN A 93 -0.66 -5.92 -0.57
C ASN A 93 -0.64 -4.61 -1.34
N VAL A 94 -0.38 -4.71 -2.64
CA VAL A 94 -0.31 -3.57 -3.56
C VAL A 94 -1.30 -3.76 -4.70
N GLY A 95 -2.05 -2.70 -4.97
CA GLY A 95 -2.92 -2.58 -6.14
C GLY A 95 -2.61 -1.31 -6.91
N PHE A 96 -3.27 -1.13 -8.07
CA PHE A 96 -3.16 0.10 -8.83
C PHE A 96 -4.43 0.40 -9.61
N LYS A 97 -4.59 1.67 -9.99
CA LYS A 97 -5.61 2.15 -10.93
C LYS A 97 -4.97 3.12 -11.92
N ILE A 98 -5.52 3.21 -13.11
CA ILE A 98 -5.00 4.08 -14.18
C ILE A 98 -6.05 5.12 -14.52
N TYR A 99 -5.59 6.35 -14.66
CA TYR A 99 -6.41 7.51 -14.93
C TYR A 99 -5.91 8.25 -16.15
N THR A 100 -6.86 8.85 -16.86
CA THR A 100 -6.60 9.90 -17.84
C THR A 100 -7.26 11.16 -17.34
N VAL A 101 -6.46 12.15 -16.95
CA VAL A 101 -6.93 13.45 -16.48
C VAL A 101 -6.45 14.50 -17.47
N GLN A 102 -7.39 15.23 -18.08
CA GLN A 102 -7.05 16.26 -19.06
C GLN A 102 -6.13 17.32 -18.44
N GLY A 103 -5.02 17.64 -19.13
CA GLY A 103 -4.00 18.59 -18.66
C GLY A 103 -2.97 18.01 -17.69
N MET A 104 -3.04 16.71 -17.37
CA MET A 104 -1.99 15.99 -16.65
C MET A 104 -1.27 14.97 -17.55
N PRO A 105 -0.06 14.53 -17.19
CA PRO A 105 0.64 13.45 -17.89
C PRO A 105 -0.22 12.19 -17.97
N THR A 106 -0.26 11.58 -19.15
CA THR A 106 -1.03 10.36 -19.40
C THR A 106 -0.08 9.24 -19.87
N PRO A 107 -0.15 8.03 -19.29
CA PRO A 107 -1.05 7.62 -18.21
C PRO A 107 -0.66 8.17 -16.85
N LEU A 108 -1.67 8.45 -16.02
CA LEU A 108 -1.48 8.58 -14.58
C LEU A 108 -1.79 7.23 -13.95
N ILE A 109 -0.82 6.65 -13.24
CA ILE A 109 -0.92 5.34 -12.60
C ILE A 109 -0.86 5.56 -11.09
N LEU A 110 -1.92 5.24 -10.38
CA LEU A 110 -1.98 5.34 -8.92
C LEU A 110 -1.77 3.97 -8.33
N PHE A 111 -0.62 3.76 -7.70
CA PHE A 111 -0.41 2.58 -6.87
C PHE A 111 -0.90 2.85 -5.46
N ALA A 112 -1.53 1.86 -4.86
CA ALA A 112 -1.79 1.89 -3.43
C ALA A 112 -1.25 0.65 -2.76
N LYS A 113 -0.76 0.88 -1.55
CA LYS A 113 -0.11 -0.09 -0.70
C LYS A 113 -0.86 -0.10 0.62
N ILE A 114 -1.26 -1.27 1.11
CA ILE A 114 -1.71 -1.41 2.50
C ILE A 114 -0.46 -1.46 3.37
N ASP A 115 -0.28 -0.47 4.24
CA ASP A 115 0.87 -0.35 5.14
C ASP A 115 0.75 -1.24 6.36
N SER A 116 -0.45 -1.33 6.93
CA SER A 116 -0.77 -2.24 8.04
C SER A 116 -2.28 -2.47 8.11
N ILE A 117 -2.65 -3.54 8.82
CA ILE A 117 -4.05 -3.85 9.12
C ILE A 117 -4.16 -3.86 10.63
N GLY A 118 -4.80 -2.84 11.19
CA GLY A 118 -5.21 -2.83 12.59
C GLY A 118 -6.40 -3.76 12.83
N ALA A 119 -6.73 -3.97 14.10
CA ALA A 119 -7.89 -4.78 14.51
C ALA A 119 -9.22 -4.23 13.97
N SER A 120 -9.29 -2.92 13.69
CA SER A 120 -10.49 -2.20 13.26
C SER A 120 -10.34 -1.42 11.95
N GLU A 121 -9.10 -1.14 11.51
CA GLU A 121 -8.78 -0.14 10.47
C GLU A 121 -7.62 -0.59 9.58
N GLY A 122 -7.65 -0.26 8.29
CA GLY A 122 -6.56 -0.48 7.34
C GLY A 122 -5.82 0.82 7.03
N PHE A 123 -4.50 0.77 7.07
CA PHE A 123 -3.61 1.89 6.76
C PHE A 123 -3.13 1.75 5.32
N TYR A 124 -3.13 2.83 4.54
CA TYR A 124 -2.71 2.75 3.15
C TYR A 124 -1.99 3.99 2.64
N SER A 125 -1.02 3.78 1.75
CA SER A 125 -0.30 4.85 1.07
C SER A 125 -0.58 4.85 -0.42
N VAL A 126 -0.77 6.03 -1.02
CA VAL A 126 -0.99 6.21 -2.47
C VAL A 126 0.21 6.87 -3.14
N TYR A 127 0.64 6.30 -4.27
CA TYR A 127 1.81 6.75 -5.03
C TYR A 127 1.41 7.07 -6.47
N PRO A 128 1.38 8.36 -6.87
CA PRO A 128 1.06 8.75 -8.22
C PRO A 128 2.28 8.66 -9.13
N TYR A 129 2.19 7.87 -10.19
CA TYR A 129 3.24 7.71 -11.18
C TYR A 129 2.75 8.08 -12.58
N THR A 130 3.67 8.44 -13.45
CA THR A 130 3.43 8.52 -14.89
C THR A 130 4.64 8.02 -15.67
N ILE A 131 4.52 7.94 -16.99
CA ILE A 131 5.62 7.54 -17.88
C ILE A 131 6.07 8.79 -18.65
N VAL A 132 7.26 9.30 -18.35
CA VAL A 132 7.89 10.43 -19.05
C VAL A 132 9.15 9.93 -19.74
N ASN A 133 9.31 10.17 -21.05
CA ASN A 133 10.49 9.75 -21.81
C ASN A 133 10.83 8.26 -21.62
N ASN A 134 9.81 7.39 -21.67
CA ASN A 134 9.92 5.95 -21.42
C ASN A 134 10.44 5.56 -20.04
N GLN A 135 10.37 6.46 -19.06
CA GLN A 135 10.74 6.19 -17.68
C GLN A 135 9.56 6.42 -16.75
N LEU A 136 9.36 5.47 -15.84
CA LEU A 136 8.42 5.62 -14.74
C LEU A 136 8.89 6.73 -13.80
N LYS A 137 8.01 7.69 -13.51
CA LYS A 137 8.32 8.86 -12.70
C LYS A 137 7.27 9.07 -11.63
N LEU A 138 7.71 9.13 -10.37
CA LEU A 138 6.86 9.52 -9.24
C LEU A 138 6.51 11.01 -9.36
N LEU A 139 5.22 11.32 -9.24
CA LEU A 139 4.67 12.67 -9.38
C LEU A 139 4.50 13.39 -8.04
N HIS A 140 5.09 12.88 -6.97
CA HIS A 140 4.97 13.42 -5.62
C HIS A 140 6.35 13.72 -5.02
N GLN A 141 6.44 14.70 -4.11
CA GLN A 141 7.70 15.08 -3.45
C GLN A 141 8.14 14.01 -2.42
N PRO A 142 9.30 13.36 -2.58
CA PRO A 142 9.68 12.21 -1.75
C PRO A 142 9.86 12.47 -0.25
N ASN A 143 10.01 13.72 0.20
CA ASN A 143 10.54 14.02 1.54
C ASN A 143 9.68 14.95 2.39
N LYS A 144 8.41 15.21 2.03
CA LYS A 144 7.59 16.16 2.81
C LYS A 144 6.21 15.70 3.21
N ASN A 145 5.54 14.81 2.48
CA ASN A 145 4.16 14.42 2.80
C ASN A 145 3.81 13.08 2.17
N GLU A 146 4.17 11.95 2.78
CA GLU A 146 3.61 10.67 2.32
C GLU A 146 2.08 10.78 2.31
N TRP A 147 1.45 10.42 1.19
CA TRP A 147 0.01 10.31 1.09
C TRP A 147 -0.43 9.04 1.81
N ASN A 148 -0.31 9.08 3.13
CA ASN A 148 -0.52 7.98 4.04
C ASN A 148 -1.85 8.18 4.80
N SER A 149 -2.69 7.15 4.77
CA SER A 149 -3.98 7.08 5.43
C SER A 149 -3.84 6.24 6.67
N SER A 150 -4.38 6.76 7.77
CA SER A 150 -4.55 5.97 8.96
C SER A 150 -5.72 4.98 8.88
N THR A 151 -6.67 5.14 7.95
CA THR A 151 -8.02 4.59 8.15
C THR A 151 -8.85 4.38 6.86
N TYR A 152 -9.98 3.67 6.99
CA TYR A 152 -10.97 3.50 5.92
C TYR A 152 -11.82 4.75 5.62
N LEU A 153 -11.81 5.77 6.48
CA LEU A 153 -12.57 7.02 6.30
C LEU A 153 -11.66 8.13 5.73
N SER A 154 -10.64 7.72 5.00
CA SER A 154 -9.76 8.58 4.24
C SER A 154 -9.99 8.34 2.77
N GLY A 155 -9.60 9.31 1.97
CA GLY A 155 -9.63 9.15 0.54
C GLY A 155 -8.70 10.11 -0.16
N PHE A 156 -8.72 9.96 -1.47
CA PHE A 156 -7.82 10.65 -2.35
C PHE A 156 -8.50 10.94 -3.67
N TYR A 157 -8.23 12.11 -4.23
CA TYR A 157 -8.75 12.52 -5.52
C TYR A 157 -7.69 13.27 -6.31
N ILE A 158 -7.66 13.03 -7.63
CA ILE A 158 -6.87 13.80 -8.60
C ILE A 158 -7.79 14.34 -9.67
N GLY A 159 -7.65 15.62 -9.97
CA GLY A 159 -8.42 16.26 -11.01
C GLY A 159 -8.40 17.77 -10.89
N LYS A 160 -9.54 18.40 -11.18
CA LYS A 160 -9.71 19.84 -11.07
C LYS A 160 -10.11 20.18 -9.63
N LEU A 161 -9.31 21.02 -8.98
CA LEU A 161 -9.60 21.52 -7.64
C LEU A 161 -10.72 22.57 -7.69
N PRO A 162 -11.55 22.67 -6.64
CA PRO A 162 -12.62 23.67 -6.59
C PRO A 162 -12.08 25.10 -6.50
N ASN A 163 -12.98 26.08 -6.66
CA ASN A 163 -12.70 27.52 -6.50
C ASN A 163 -11.51 28.02 -7.35
N ASN A 164 -11.43 27.60 -8.61
CA ASN A 164 -10.35 27.95 -9.54
C ASN A 164 -8.95 27.50 -9.08
N GLY A 165 -8.86 26.47 -8.23
CA GLY A 165 -7.59 25.93 -7.73
C GLY A 165 -6.69 25.28 -8.80
N GLY A 166 -7.17 25.16 -10.04
CA GLY A 166 -6.46 24.52 -11.14
C GLY A 166 -6.49 22.99 -11.05
N LEU A 167 -5.53 22.35 -11.72
CA LEU A 167 -5.32 20.91 -11.60
C LEU A 167 -4.56 20.59 -10.31
N GLY A 168 -4.88 19.47 -9.68
CA GLY A 168 -4.24 19.07 -8.45
C GLY A 168 -4.78 17.76 -7.89
N ALA A 169 -4.46 17.53 -6.63
CA ALA A 169 -4.94 16.41 -5.86
C ALA A 169 -5.44 16.87 -4.50
N ILE A 170 -6.36 16.14 -3.91
CA ILE A 170 -6.71 16.27 -2.50
C ILE A 170 -6.54 14.93 -1.83
N TRP A 171 -6.08 14.99 -0.60
CA TRP A 171 -5.97 13.85 0.29
C TRP A 171 -6.73 14.23 1.56
N TRP A 172 -7.56 13.35 2.08
CA TRP A 172 -8.23 13.58 3.34
C TRP A 172 -8.15 12.36 4.25
N THR A 173 -8.12 12.62 5.54
CA THR A 173 -8.23 11.61 6.60
C THR A 173 -8.99 12.25 7.75
N TYR A 174 -9.72 11.45 8.52
CA TYR A 174 -10.29 11.98 9.75
C TYR A 174 -9.22 12.13 10.85
N THR A 175 -9.53 12.95 11.85
CA THR A 175 -8.65 13.26 12.97
C THR A 175 -9.37 12.94 14.26
N TYR A 176 -8.82 12.02 15.06
CA TYR A 176 -9.29 11.76 16.42
C TYR A 176 -8.90 12.90 17.36
N GLU A 177 -9.84 13.34 18.18
CA GLU A 177 -9.56 14.07 19.42
C GLU A 177 -9.57 13.12 20.62
N ASN A 178 -8.94 13.53 21.72
CA ASN A 178 -8.87 12.71 22.93
C ASN A 178 -10.29 12.32 23.39
N ASN A 179 -10.54 11.02 23.52
CA ASN A 179 -11.81 10.38 23.93
C ASN A 179 -12.96 10.33 22.88
N GLU A 180 -12.68 10.52 21.59
CA GLU A 180 -13.70 10.26 20.56
C GLU A 180 -13.89 8.76 20.28
N SER A 181 -15.15 8.31 20.23
CA SER A 181 -15.49 6.97 19.77
C SER A 181 -15.33 6.86 18.26
N ARG A 182 -15.04 5.65 17.76
CA ARG A 182 -15.05 5.34 16.32
C ARG A 182 -16.39 5.69 15.67
N ASP A 183 -17.49 5.54 16.41
CA ASP A 183 -18.85 5.71 15.89
C ASP A 183 -19.36 7.16 16.01
N ASP A 184 -18.56 8.07 16.58
CA ASP A 184 -18.91 9.48 16.66
C ASP A 184 -18.71 10.20 15.32
N PHE A 185 -19.26 11.40 15.20
CA PHE A 185 -18.92 12.28 14.08
C PHE A 185 -17.48 12.77 14.22
N HIS A 186 -16.76 12.82 13.11
CA HIS A 186 -15.32 13.11 13.09
C HIS A 186 -14.99 14.44 12.44
N ARG A 187 -13.89 15.05 12.88
CA ARG A 187 -13.24 16.12 12.12
C ARG A 187 -12.35 15.52 11.05
N TYR A 188 -12.14 16.25 9.95
CA TYR A 188 -11.31 15.81 8.84
C TYR A 188 -10.12 16.76 8.62
N SER A 189 -8.95 16.18 8.39
CA SER A 189 -7.79 16.85 7.83
C SER A 189 -7.82 16.70 6.32
N ILE A 190 -7.75 17.81 5.58
CA ILE A 190 -7.79 17.85 4.12
C ILE A 190 -6.51 18.53 3.64
N ASN A 191 -5.66 17.78 2.96
CA ASN A 191 -4.43 18.25 2.33
C ASN A 191 -4.69 18.47 0.83
N ILE A 192 -4.44 19.69 0.37
CA ILE A 192 -4.61 20.10 -1.02
C ILE A 192 -3.23 20.21 -1.67
N TYR A 193 -3.06 19.47 -2.75
CA TYR A 193 -1.85 19.47 -3.55
C TYR A 193 -2.12 20.12 -4.90
N LYS A 194 -1.33 21.12 -5.27
CA LYS A 194 -1.43 21.74 -6.60
C LYS A 194 -0.50 21.04 -7.58
N TRP A 195 -0.91 21.00 -8.84
CA TRP A 195 -0.08 20.53 -9.94
C TRP A 195 0.71 21.72 -10.54
N ASP A 196 2.04 21.62 -10.57
CA ASP A 196 2.90 22.66 -11.16
C ASP A 196 3.27 22.41 -12.64
N GLY A 197 2.71 21.37 -13.26
CA GLY A 197 3.11 20.90 -14.60
C GLY A 197 4.11 19.74 -14.57
N LYS A 198 4.72 19.44 -13.43
CA LYS A 198 5.76 18.40 -13.27
C LYS A 198 5.47 17.45 -12.11
N MET A 199 4.97 17.96 -10.99
CA MET A 199 4.67 17.21 -9.79
C MET A 199 3.56 17.85 -8.94
N PHE A 200 3.02 17.07 -8.01
CA PHE A 200 2.14 17.52 -6.96
C PHE A 200 2.97 18.10 -5.81
N PHE A 201 2.61 19.30 -5.36
CA PHE A 201 3.19 19.93 -4.17
C PHE A 201 2.09 20.31 -3.19
N LEU A 202 2.32 20.10 -1.90
CA LEU A 202 1.36 20.49 -0.86
C LEU A 202 1.20 22.01 -0.89
N SER A 203 -0.01 22.46 -1.20
CA SER A 203 -0.35 23.89 -1.25
C SER A 203 -1.03 24.36 0.02
N LYS A 204 -1.85 23.51 0.66
CA LYS A 204 -2.62 23.87 1.84
C LYS A 204 -3.01 22.64 2.63
N SER A 205 -3.00 22.75 3.95
CA SER A 205 -3.65 21.80 4.85
C SER A 205 -4.79 22.50 5.56
N LEU A 206 -5.93 21.83 5.64
CA LEU A 206 -7.15 22.30 6.27
C LEU A 206 -7.58 21.29 7.31
N ARG A 207 -8.22 21.78 8.36
CA ARG A 207 -8.99 20.93 9.28
C ARG A 207 -10.43 21.41 9.29
N THR A 208 -11.37 20.47 9.28
CA THR A 208 -12.78 20.84 9.39
C THR A 208 -13.04 21.46 10.76
N LYS A 209 -13.84 22.53 10.79
CA LYS A 209 -14.26 23.19 12.03
C LYS A 209 -15.25 22.31 12.78
N ASP A 210 -16.22 21.79 12.04
CA ASP A 210 -17.27 20.92 12.54
C ASP A 210 -16.92 19.45 12.37
N LYS A 211 -17.69 18.62 13.08
CA LYS A 211 -17.67 17.16 12.97
C LYS A 211 -18.72 16.71 11.95
N TYR A 212 -18.42 15.65 11.21
CA TYR A 212 -19.28 15.10 10.17
C TYR A 212 -19.42 13.59 10.34
N SER A 213 -20.58 13.05 9.97
CA SER A 213 -20.87 11.61 9.97
C SER A 213 -20.08 10.83 8.91
N ASP A 214 -19.65 11.52 7.86
CA ASP A 214 -18.97 10.95 6.71
C ASP A 214 -18.07 12.00 6.04
N ASP A 215 -17.10 11.49 5.28
CA ASP A 215 -16.09 12.28 4.60
C ASP A 215 -16.67 13.11 3.45
N LYS A 216 -17.67 12.57 2.74
CA LYS A 216 -18.35 13.25 1.63
C LYS A 216 -18.99 14.56 2.08
N ASN A 217 -19.70 14.56 3.20
CA ASN A 217 -20.32 15.77 3.76
C ASN A 217 -19.28 16.76 4.25
N ALA A 218 -18.19 16.29 4.89
CA ALA A 218 -17.07 17.12 5.29
C ALA A 218 -16.41 17.83 4.10
N LEU A 219 -16.13 17.08 3.02
CA LEU A 219 -15.54 17.60 1.79
C LEU A 219 -16.46 18.63 1.12
N LYS A 220 -17.76 18.32 1.02
CA LYS A 220 -18.76 19.21 0.41
C LYS A 220 -18.87 20.54 1.18
N ALA A 221 -18.85 20.51 2.51
CA ALA A 221 -18.86 21.72 3.33
C ALA A 221 -17.65 22.64 3.08
N TYR A 222 -16.55 22.07 2.58
CA TYR A 222 -15.34 22.80 2.21
C TYR A 222 -15.22 23.07 0.70
N GLY A 223 -16.32 22.88 -0.04
CA GLY A 223 -16.42 23.19 -1.47
C GLY A 223 -15.85 22.10 -2.39
N PHE A 224 -15.53 20.92 -1.85
CA PHE A 224 -15.08 19.79 -2.66
C PHE A 224 -16.28 18.92 -3.01
N ASP A 225 -16.80 19.08 -4.23
CA ASP A 225 -17.74 18.12 -4.82
C ASP A 225 -16.92 17.07 -5.56
N VAL A 226 -16.37 16.14 -4.79
CA VAL A 226 -15.49 15.10 -5.30
C VAL A 226 -16.40 14.04 -5.90
N PRO A 227 -16.32 13.74 -7.21
CA PRO A 227 -16.95 12.53 -7.72
C PRO A 227 -16.41 11.35 -6.92
N ASP A 228 -17.22 10.29 -6.78
CA ASP A 228 -16.87 9.07 -6.04
C ASP A 228 -15.73 8.34 -6.76
N LEU A 229 -14.54 8.92 -6.64
CA LEU A 229 -13.25 8.36 -6.94
C LEU A 229 -12.63 7.94 -5.61
N SER A 230 -13.47 7.52 -4.64
CA SER A 230 -13.01 6.65 -3.58
C SER A 230 -12.18 5.59 -4.29
N LEU A 231 -10.89 5.59 -4.00
CA LEU A 231 -10.05 4.52 -4.45
C LEU A 231 -10.52 3.33 -3.63
N ASP A 232 -11.60 2.69 -4.09
CA ASP A 232 -12.08 1.48 -3.49
C ASP A 232 -11.00 0.42 -3.74
N PHE A 233 -10.13 0.33 -2.73
CA PHE A 233 -9.12 -0.68 -2.58
C PHE A 233 -9.62 -1.78 -1.64
N SER A 234 -10.92 -1.86 -1.34
CA SER A 234 -11.48 -3.01 -0.61
C SER A 234 -11.19 -4.34 -1.31
N ASN A 235 -10.98 -4.29 -2.63
CA ASN A 235 -10.55 -5.42 -3.46
C ASN A 235 -9.03 -5.69 -3.43
N ILE A 236 -8.20 -4.83 -2.81
CA ILE A 236 -6.85 -5.22 -2.40
C ILE A 236 -7.06 -6.14 -1.20
N SER A 237 -7.38 -7.40 -1.48
CA SER A 237 -7.52 -8.43 -0.47
C SER A 237 -6.19 -8.51 0.27
N ALA A 238 -6.17 -8.07 1.52
CA ALA A 238 -5.17 -8.55 2.45
C ALA A 238 -5.23 -10.08 2.41
N THR A 239 -4.19 -10.72 1.89
CA THR A 239 -4.06 -12.17 2.09
C THR A 239 -3.98 -12.41 3.58
N ARG A 240 -5.08 -12.93 4.16
CA ARG A 240 -5.11 -13.52 5.50
C ARG A 240 -4.33 -14.83 5.50
#